data_AF-A0A8H6ZB73-F1
#
_entry.id   AF-A0A8H6ZB73-F1
#
_cell.length_a   1.000
_cell.length_b   1.000
_cell.length_c   1.000
_cell.angle_alpha   90.00
_cell.angle_beta   90.00
_cell.angle_gamma   90.00
#
_symmetry.space_group_name_H-M   'P 1'
#
loop_
_entity.id
_entity.type
_entity.pdbx_description
1 polymer ?
#
loop_
_entity_poly.entity_id
_entity_poly.type
_entity_poly.pdbx_seq_one_letter_code
_entity_poly.pdbx_strand_id
1 'polypeptide(L)'
;MWQTQLKGRHANDLLLDYIFRGLLMGALFNPDDVFWGELGGCMESLDGGVTTIVDHAHINNSAEHSPSALLATVASGIRSYFCYSPVPWFTVASWAPFRLDTDAEPLPDWAMRQLADLAATQPFGNGRVRLGVAFDAYYLPKDVVVSLFENTRRLGVKLFTSHYVRNPLLGPHSVVNILDSYGLLKDDILLSHANQAFDEDAAQLVAKNAHVSATPDTELQMAHGTPVCFRPDLHKISSLGIDCHSNNSGDILSQMRLALQSARGTANQRFVDQWKLPQTVAATVEQAFNLGTIMGARAVGMGSEIGSIAVGKLADIVVFDAQSPAMICVAEEDPVAAIVMHASVRDIETVIVDGRIRKSGGKLAPAEAPEGPVEWPQVAAKLLQSRKRMQETMETADMVGAKKTIIERFHIDERVIVEHL
;
A
#
# COMPACT_ATOMS: atom_id res chain seq x y z
N MET A 1 4.27 -1.18 5.05
CA MET A 1 4.71 -2.59 5.22
C MET A 1 4.90 -3.00 6.69
N TRP A 2 5.39 -2.10 7.55
CA TRP A 2 5.65 -2.27 8.99
C TRP A 2 4.60 -2.98 9.88
N GLN A 3 3.35 -3.13 9.44
CA GLN A 3 2.23 -3.60 10.26
C GLN A 3 2.15 -5.13 10.45
N THR A 4 3.17 -5.90 10.05
CA THR A 4 3.15 -7.37 10.06
C THR A 4 2.75 -7.97 11.41
N GLN A 5 3.18 -7.38 12.52
CA GLN A 5 2.83 -7.83 13.88
C GLN A 5 1.33 -7.70 14.20
N LEU A 6 0.59 -6.87 13.44
CA LEU A 6 -0.84 -6.65 13.62
C LEU A 6 -1.72 -7.63 12.83
N LYS A 7 -1.13 -8.49 11.99
CA LYS A 7 -1.86 -9.46 11.14
C LYS A 7 -2.87 -10.31 11.91
N GLY A 8 -4.01 -10.55 11.29
CA GLY A 8 -5.10 -11.39 11.83
C GLY A 8 -6.02 -10.68 12.84
N ARG A 9 -5.87 -9.37 13.04
CA ARG A 9 -6.74 -8.59 13.94
C ARG A 9 -7.91 -7.91 13.24
N HIS A 10 -7.72 -7.53 11.98
CA HIS A 10 -8.63 -6.60 11.30
C HIS A 10 -9.57 -7.27 10.30
N ALA A 11 -9.62 -8.60 10.22
CA ALA A 11 -10.41 -9.33 9.24
C ALA A 11 -11.93 -9.02 9.26
N ASN A 12 -12.44 -8.48 10.36
CA ASN A 12 -13.85 -8.05 10.51
C ASN A 12 -13.98 -6.55 10.82
N ASP A 13 -12.90 -5.79 10.72
CA ASP A 13 -12.90 -4.36 11.00
C ASP A 13 -13.20 -3.59 9.70
N LEU A 14 -14.07 -2.57 9.81
CA LEU A 14 -14.22 -1.53 8.80
C LEU A 14 -13.16 -0.45 9.01
N LEU A 15 -13.11 0.57 8.13
CA LEU A 15 -12.11 1.64 8.21
C LEU A 15 -12.06 2.30 9.60
N LEU A 16 -13.21 2.62 10.19
CA LEU A 16 -13.26 3.26 11.51
C LEU A 16 -12.61 2.38 12.59
N ASP A 17 -12.96 1.09 12.63
CA ASP A 17 -12.39 0.14 13.60
C ASP A 17 -10.89 -0.05 13.37
N TYR A 18 -10.47 -0.17 12.10
CA TYR A 18 -9.07 -0.24 11.73
C TYR A 18 -8.27 0.99 12.19
N ILE A 19 -8.82 2.21 12.10
CA ILE A 19 -8.10 3.43 12.53
C ILE A 19 -7.69 3.33 14.01
N PHE A 20 -8.61 3.01 14.93
CA PHE A 20 -8.27 3.01 16.35
C PHE A 20 -7.73 1.67 16.87
N ARG A 21 -8.03 0.54 16.21
CA ARG A 21 -7.55 -0.80 16.61
C ARG A 21 -6.26 -1.23 15.91
N GLY A 22 -5.97 -0.65 14.74
CA GLY A 22 -4.86 -1.02 13.87
C GLY A 22 -3.89 0.13 13.68
N LEU A 23 -4.32 1.19 13.00
CA LEU A 23 -3.44 2.31 12.62
C LEU A 23 -2.79 2.97 13.85
N LEU A 24 -3.57 3.30 14.88
CA LEU A 24 -3.04 3.89 16.12
C LEU A 24 -2.08 2.97 16.90
N MET A 25 -2.11 1.65 16.65
CA MET A 25 -1.18 0.72 17.29
C MET A 25 0.27 0.95 16.87
N GLY A 26 0.51 1.72 15.80
CA GLY A 26 1.84 2.22 15.45
C GLY A 26 2.55 2.92 16.61
N ALA A 27 1.82 3.51 17.56
CA ALA A 27 2.42 4.14 18.75
C ALA A 27 3.09 3.14 19.72
N LEU A 28 2.82 1.84 19.59
CA LEU A 28 3.40 0.78 20.43
C LEU A 28 4.69 0.19 19.85
N PHE A 29 5.03 0.55 18.60
CA PHE A 29 6.24 0.11 17.92
C PHE A 29 7.41 0.95 18.41
N ASN A 30 8.49 0.28 18.78
CA ASN A 30 9.80 0.91 18.87
C ASN A 30 10.57 0.66 17.55
N PRO A 31 11.71 1.35 17.32
CA PRO A 31 12.46 1.21 16.07
C PRO A 31 12.89 -0.23 15.72
N ASP A 32 13.17 -1.09 16.70
CA ASP A 32 13.50 -2.52 16.46
C ASP A 32 12.27 -3.29 15.98
N ASP A 33 11.09 -3.05 16.57
CA ASP A 33 9.85 -3.66 16.09
C ASP A 33 9.53 -3.24 14.66
N VAL A 34 9.78 -1.96 14.33
CA VAL A 34 9.59 -1.46 12.96
C VAL A 34 10.51 -2.18 11.99
N PHE A 35 11.80 -2.37 12.33
CA PHE A 35 12.72 -3.12 11.48
C PHE A 35 12.20 -4.53 11.18
N TRP A 36 11.81 -5.29 12.21
CA TRP A 36 11.33 -6.66 12.01
C TRP A 36 9.96 -6.72 11.32
N GLY A 37 9.08 -5.77 11.61
CA GLY A 37 7.76 -5.66 10.99
C GLY A 37 7.85 -5.37 9.50
N GLU A 38 8.69 -4.41 9.14
CA GLU A 38 8.97 -4.00 7.77
C GLU A 38 9.68 -5.11 6.98
N LEU A 39 10.70 -5.74 7.58
CA LEU A 39 11.41 -6.86 6.96
C LEU A 39 10.47 -8.04 6.73
N GLY A 40 9.65 -8.38 7.73
CA GLY A 40 8.68 -9.46 7.64
C GLY A 40 7.65 -9.23 6.54
N GLY A 41 7.16 -8.00 6.40
CA GLY A 41 6.26 -7.63 5.31
C GLY A 41 6.95 -7.76 3.96
N CYS A 42 8.17 -7.24 3.80
CA CYS A 42 8.90 -7.33 2.54
C CYS A 42 9.17 -8.78 2.14
N MET A 43 9.50 -9.65 3.11
CA MET A 43 9.70 -11.08 2.87
C MET A 43 8.38 -11.79 2.49
N GLU A 44 7.25 -11.43 3.09
CA GLU A 44 5.92 -11.92 2.69
C GLU A 44 5.62 -11.53 1.23
N SER A 45 5.88 -10.28 0.85
CA SER A 45 5.71 -9.80 -0.52
C SER A 45 6.60 -10.54 -1.52
N LEU A 46 7.88 -10.74 -1.18
CA LEU A 46 8.79 -11.55 -2.01
C LEU A 46 8.28 -12.99 -2.16
N ASP A 47 7.74 -13.59 -1.09
CA ASP A 47 7.17 -14.93 -1.16
C ASP A 47 5.95 -14.98 -2.10
N GLY A 48 5.12 -13.93 -2.03
CA GLY A 48 3.97 -13.68 -2.89
C GLY A 48 4.29 -13.20 -4.31
N GLY A 49 5.57 -13.18 -4.72
CA GLY A 49 5.99 -12.82 -6.07
C GLY A 49 6.01 -11.33 -6.37
N VAL A 50 5.87 -10.46 -5.37
CA VAL A 50 6.00 -9.01 -5.54
C VAL A 50 7.48 -8.65 -5.59
N THR A 51 7.91 -8.05 -6.70
CA THR A 51 9.32 -7.64 -6.91
C THR A 51 9.55 -6.15 -6.64
N THR A 52 8.51 -5.33 -6.74
CA THR A 52 8.57 -3.87 -6.51
C THR A 52 7.41 -3.42 -5.62
N ILE A 53 7.70 -2.57 -4.63
CA ILE A 53 6.72 -2.00 -3.71
C ILE A 53 6.75 -0.46 -3.78
N VAL A 54 5.60 0.18 -3.58
CA VAL A 54 5.53 1.56 -3.12
C VAL A 54 5.08 1.51 -1.67
N ASP A 55 6.00 1.79 -0.74
CA ASP A 55 5.68 1.76 0.68
C ASP A 55 5.28 3.16 1.12
N HIS A 56 3.99 3.34 1.45
CA HIS A 56 3.51 4.55 2.12
C HIS A 56 4.00 4.51 3.58
N ALA A 57 5.27 4.88 3.78
CA ALA A 57 6.02 4.67 5.02
C ALA A 57 5.67 5.72 6.09
N HIS A 58 4.46 5.59 6.65
CA HIS A 58 3.92 6.52 7.64
C HIS A 58 4.33 6.25 9.11
N ILE A 59 5.18 5.24 9.36
CA ILE A 59 5.68 4.90 10.70
C ILE A 59 6.85 5.80 11.11
N ASN A 60 6.54 7.06 11.44
CA ASN A 60 7.54 8.10 11.70
C ASN A 60 7.41 8.73 13.09
N ASN A 61 7.26 7.91 14.13
CA ASN A 61 7.01 8.38 15.50
C ASN A 61 8.24 9.11 16.11
N SER A 62 9.44 8.76 15.67
CA SER A 62 10.69 9.41 16.06
C SER A 62 11.71 9.35 14.93
N ALA A 63 12.81 10.09 15.08
CA ALA A 63 13.91 10.11 14.13
C ALA A 63 14.55 8.72 13.85
N GLU A 64 14.28 7.71 14.67
CA GLU A 64 14.83 6.36 14.52
C GLU A 64 13.90 5.40 13.75
N HIS A 65 12.58 5.67 13.69
CA HIS A 65 11.61 4.71 13.14
C HIS A 65 11.77 4.54 11.62
N SER A 66 11.70 5.64 10.87
CA SER A 66 11.80 5.59 9.40
C SER A 66 13.15 5.06 8.91
N PRO A 67 14.32 5.44 9.50
CA PRO A 67 15.59 4.80 9.17
C PRO A 67 15.61 3.28 9.42
N SER A 68 15.00 2.80 10.51
CA SER A 68 14.88 1.36 10.77
C SER A 68 14.03 0.66 9.71
N ALA A 69 12.91 1.25 9.30
CA ALA A 69 12.08 0.71 8.22
C ALA A 69 12.83 0.70 6.87
N LEU A 70 13.52 1.79 6.53
CA LEU A 70 14.32 1.87 5.30
C LEU A 70 15.43 0.81 5.29
N LEU A 71 16.10 0.60 6.43
CA LEU A 71 17.14 -0.42 6.57
C LEU A 71 16.58 -1.83 6.37
N ALA A 72 15.40 -2.13 6.93
CA ALA A 72 14.71 -3.39 6.71
C ALA A 72 14.31 -3.60 5.24
N THR A 73 13.81 -2.55 4.57
CA THR A 73 13.50 -2.58 3.13
C THR A 73 14.76 -2.94 2.33
N VAL A 74 15.89 -2.28 2.60
CA VAL A 74 17.17 -2.55 1.93
C VAL A 74 17.64 -3.99 2.20
N ALA A 75 17.55 -4.46 3.45
CA ALA A 75 17.96 -5.79 3.87
C ALA A 75 17.14 -6.90 3.21
N SER A 76 15.84 -6.70 3.01
CA SER A 76 14.97 -7.68 2.32
C SER A 76 15.42 -7.96 0.89
N GLY A 77 16.03 -6.95 0.26
CA GLY A 77 16.46 -6.97 -1.12
C GLY A 77 15.35 -6.88 -2.15
N ILE A 78 14.16 -6.42 -1.76
CA ILE A 78 13.09 -6.00 -2.67
C ILE A 78 13.44 -4.68 -3.37
N ARG A 79 12.81 -4.38 -4.51
CA ARG A 79 12.82 -3.05 -5.12
C ARG A 79 11.72 -2.22 -4.48
N SER A 80 11.98 -0.95 -4.16
CA SER A 80 10.97 -0.12 -3.51
C SER A 80 11.09 1.35 -3.84
N TYR A 81 9.95 2.05 -3.90
CA TYR A 81 9.89 3.43 -3.48
C TYR A 81 9.52 3.44 -1.99
N PHE A 82 10.48 3.83 -1.16
CA PHE A 82 10.23 4.07 0.26
C PHE A 82 9.68 5.50 0.39
N CYS A 83 8.37 5.66 0.47
CA CYS A 83 7.72 6.96 0.52
C CYS A 83 7.67 7.47 1.96
N TYR A 84 8.68 8.24 2.34
CA TYR A 84 8.82 8.79 3.70
C TYR A 84 7.66 9.74 4.03
N SER A 85 6.99 9.52 5.16
CA SER A 85 6.01 10.48 5.71
C SER A 85 6.67 11.39 6.74
N PRO A 86 6.77 12.70 6.49
CA PRO A 86 7.29 13.64 7.50
C PRO A 86 6.32 13.90 8.65
N VAL A 87 5.10 13.36 8.58
CA VAL A 87 4.05 13.55 9.59
C VAL A 87 4.06 12.38 10.58
N PRO A 88 4.21 12.62 11.90
CA PRO A 88 4.08 11.59 12.92
C PRO A 88 2.59 11.33 13.20
N TRP A 89 2.03 10.30 12.55
CA TRP A 89 0.59 9.99 12.65
C TRP A 89 0.15 9.36 13.98
N PHE A 90 1.07 8.74 14.73
CA PHE A 90 0.73 7.83 15.84
C PHE A 90 1.13 8.37 17.22
N THR A 91 0.65 9.57 17.56
CA THR A 91 0.97 10.22 18.83
C THR A 91 -0.13 9.92 19.87
N VAL A 92 0.09 8.88 20.69
CA VAL A 92 -0.82 8.46 21.77
C VAL A 92 -0.18 8.77 23.13
N ALA A 93 -0.81 9.63 23.93
CA ALA A 93 -0.31 10.03 25.24
C ALA A 93 -0.61 8.98 26.33
N SER A 94 -1.75 8.28 26.23
CA SER A 94 -2.13 7.23 27.17
C SER A 94 -3.13 6.27 26.56
N TRP A 95 -3.03 4.98 26.87
CA TRP A 95 -3.94 3.94 26.38
C TRP A 95 -5.10 3.64 27.33
N ALA A 96 -4.95 3.95 28.63
CA ALA A 96 -5.96 3.70 29.65
C ALA A 96 -5.83 4.73 30.80
N PRO A 97 -6.69 5.76 30.87
CA PRO A 97 -7.74 6.11 29.89
C PRO A 97 -7.13 6.55 28.55
N PHE A 98 -7.84 6.32 27.44
CA PHE A 98 -7.32 6.66 26.13
C PHE A 98 -7.21 8.19 25.94
N ARG A 99 -6.04 8.66 25.51
CA ARG A 99 -5.76 10.06 25.18
C ARG A 99 -4.76 10.16 24.05
N LEU A 100 -5.07 10.97 23.04
CA LEU A 100 -4.11 11.38 22.02
C LEU A 100 -3.12 12.40 22.58
N ASP A 101 -1.93 12.43 22.03
CA ASP A 101 -1.00 13.53 22.23
C ASP A 101 -1.33 14.63 21.20
N THR A 102 -1.92 15.71 21.71
CA THR A 102 -2.33 16.90 20.94
C THR A 102 -1.23 17.95 20.81
N ASP A 103 -0.15 17.80 21.56
CA ASP A 103 0.98 18.74 21.55
C ASP A 103 2.02 18.36 20.49
N ALA A 104 1.89 17.17 19.89
CA ALA A 104 2.74 16.71 18.80
C ALA A 104 2.65 17.64 17.58
N GLU A 105 3.79 18.21 17.20
CA GLU A 105 3.91 19.04 16.00
C GLU A 105 3.66 18.19 14.73
N PRO A 106 2.76 18.60 13.82
CA PRO A 106 2.46 17.82 12.61
C PRO A 106 3.62 17.66 11.62
N LEU A 107 4.56 18.61 11.61
CA LEU A 107 5.75 18.60 10.75
C LEU A 107 6.97 19.04 11.57
N PRO A 108 7.50 18.17 12.43
CA PRO A 108 8.59 18.55 13.30
C PRO A 108 9.88 18.77 12.50
N ASP A 109 10.68 19.75 12.92
CA ASP A 109 11.95 20.13 12.29
C ASP A 109 12.89 18.95 11.99
N TRP A 110 12.94 17.97 12.90
CA TRP A 110 13.79 16.79 12.73
C TRP A 110 13.35 15.91 11.56
N ALA A 111 12.04 15.80 11.30
CA ALA A 111 11.50 14.98 10.21
C ALA A 111 11.80 15.64 8.86
N MET A 112 11.69 16.96 8.79
CA MET A 112 12.04 17.72 7.58
C MET A 112 13.54 17.69 7.28
N ARG A 113 14.41 17.80 8.30
CA ARG A 113 15.85 17.61 8.14
C ARG A 113 16.19 16.21 7.67
N GLN A 114 15.61 15.19 8.31
CA GLN A 114 15.82 13.79 7.92
C GLN A 114 15.37 13.52 6.48
N LEU A 115 14.23 14.06 6.05
CA LEU A 115 13.78 13.95 4.66
C LEU A 115 14.81 14.54 3.69
N ALA A 116 15.40 15.69 4.02
CA ALA A 116 16.46 16.29 3.20
C ALA A 116 17.73 15.44 3.15
N ASP A 117 18.15 14.89 4.30
CA ASP A 117 19.34 14.03 4.40
C ASP A 117 19.17 12.72 3.61
N LEU A 118 17.99 12.09 3.71
CA LEU A 118 17.64 10.91 2.92
C LEU A 118 17.59 11.24 1.42
N ALA A 119 17.03 12.40 1.06
CA ALA A 119 16.94 12.80 -0.35
C ALA A 119 18.32 13.06 -0.97
N ALA A 120 19.28 13.53 -0.18
CA ALA A 120 20.67 13.75 -0.60
C ALA A 120 21.49 12.45 -0.75
N THR A 121 21.07 11.36 -0.10
CA THR A 121 21.82 10.09 -0.04
C THR A 121 21.20 8.95 -0.84
N GLN A 122 19.98 9.12 -1.34
CA GLN A 122 19.34 8.16 -2.24
C GLN A 122 20.12 8.01 -3.58
N PRO A 123 19.98 6.88 -4.29
CA PRO A 123 19.19 5.70 -3.95
C PRO A 123 19.93 4.74 -2.99
N PHE A 124 19.17 3.90 -2.29
CA PHE A 124 19.67 2.92 -1.33
C PHE A 124 19.66 1.50 -1.90
N GLY A 125 20.32 0.55 -1.21
CA GLY A 125 20.29 -0.86 -1.57
C GLY A 125 20.82 -1.17 -2.98
N ASN A 126 21.91 -0.51 -3.37
CA ASN A 126 22.52 -0.56 -4.71
C ASN A 126 21.59 -0.05 -5.82
N GLY A 127 20.81 1.01 -5.55
CA GLY A 127 19.90 1.61 -6.53
C GLY A 127 18.48 1.03 -6.55
N ARG A 128 18.22 -0.02 -5.77
CA ARG A 128 16.91 -0.71 -5.74
C ARG A 128 15.86 0.01 -4.92
N VAL A 129 16.26 0.82 -3.93
CA VAL A 129 15.34 1.57 -3.08
C VAL A 129 15.47 3.05 -3.38
N ARG A 130 14.41 3.67 -3.88
CA ARG A 130 14.32 5.11 -4.18
C ARG A 130 13.51 5.80 -3.09
N LEU A 131 13.78 7.09 -2.85
CA LEU A 131 12.98 7.87 -1.92
C LEU A 131 11.74 8.42 -2.63
N GLY A 132 10.58 8.21 -2.03
CA GLY A 132 9.36 8.94 -2.32
C GLY A 132 8.94 9.77 -1.11
N VAL A 133 7.79 10.45 -1.21
CA VAL A 133 7.14 11.12 -0.08
C VAL A 133 5.72 10.60 0.06
N ALA A 134 5.34 10.25 1.29
CA ALA A 134 3.97 9.94 1.66
C ALA A 134 3.37 11.14 2.39
N PHE A 135 2.18 11.62 1.99
CA PHE A 135 1.60 12.82 2.58
C PHE A 135 0.08 12.85 2.51
N ASP A 136 -0.59 12.91 3.67
CA ASP A 136 -2.06 13.03 3.78
C ASP A 136 -2.51 14.22 4.63
N ALA A 137 -1.59 15.07 5.10
CA ALA A 137 -1.89 16.17 6.01
C ALA A 137 -2.35 17.45 5.28
N TYR A 138 -3.35 17.34 4.40
CA TYR A 138 -3.87 18.48 3.61
C TYR A 138 -4.69 19.49 4.41
N TYR A 139 -4.94 19.23 5.70
CA TYR A 139 -5.50 20.20 6.64
C TYR A 139 -4.49 21.30 7.04
N LEU A 140 -3.19 21.11 6.74
CA LEU A 140 -2.16 22.12 6.98
C LEU A 140 -2.32 23.32 6.03
N PRO A 141 -1.77 24.50 6.40
CA PRO A 141 -1.81 25.68 5.54
C PRO A 141 -1.24 25.41 4.14
N LYS A 142 -1.88 25.99 3.12
CA LYS A 142 -1.52 25.79 1.70
C LYS A 142 -0.03 26.05 1.43
N ASP A 143 0.52 27.12 1.96
CA ASP A 143 1.91 27.53 1.77
C ASP A 143 2.90 26.51 2.34
N VAL A 144 2.57 25.89 3.48
CA VAL A 144 3.34 24.80 4.08
C VAL A 144 3.34 23.57 3.17
N VAL A 145 2.17 23.15 2.69
CA VAL A 145 2.03 21.99 1.79
C VAL A 145 2.77 22.23 0.47
N VAL A 146 2.58 23.39 -0.16
CA VAL A 146 3.26 23.76 -1.40
C VAL A 146 4.78 23.78 -1.21
N SER A 147 5.26 24.40 -0.13
CA SER A 147 6.69 24.48 0.16
C SER A 147 7.31 23.09 0.35
N LEU A 148 6.62 22.17 1.04
CA LEU A 148 7.08 20.79 1.23
C LEU A 148 7.24 20.08 -0.11
N PHE A 149 6.20 20.10 -0.97
CA PHE A 149 6.24 19.43 -2.27
C PHE A 149 7.29 20.03 -3.21
N GLU A 150 7.39 21.36 -3.27
CA GLU A 150 8.37 22.01 -4.13
C GLU A 150 9.80 21.74 -3.67
N ASN A 151 10.08 21.84 -2.37
CA ASN A 151 11.42 21.61 -1.83
C ASN A 151 11.84 20.16 -2.01
N THR A 152 10.95 19.20 -1.75
CA THR A 152 11.25 17.76 -1.94
C THR A 152 11.47 17.40 -3.40
N ARG A 153 10.70 17.99 -4.33
CA ARG A 153 10.98 17.89 -5.78
C ARG A 153 12.35 18.47 -6.16
N ARG A 154 12.73 19.62 -5.60
CA ARG A 154 14.07 20.22 -5.82
C ARG A 154 15.20 19.32 -5.31
N LEU A 155 14.94 18.50 -4.30
CA LEU A 155 15.86 17.49 -3.78
C LEU A 155 15.87 16.17 -4.60
N GLY A 156 15.12 16.11 -5.71
CA GLY A 156 15.16 14.98 -6.64
C GLY A 156 14.19 13.84 -6.34
N VAL A 157 13.26 14.01 -5.38
CA VAL A 157 12.15 13.07 -5.16
C VAL A 157 11.22 13.06 -6.38
N LYS A 158 10.84 11.86 -6.84
CA LYS A 158 10.07 11.65 -8.07
C LYS A 158 8.72 10.96 -7.89
N LEU A 159 8.34 10.64 -6.65
CA LEU A 159 7.07 9.98 -6.36
C LEU A 159 6.49 10.51 -5.06
N PHE A 160 5.22 10.91 -5.12
CA PHE A 160 4.41 11.33 -3.99
C PHE A 160 3.18 10.43 -3.92
N THR A 161 2.94 9.84 -2.76
CA THR A 161 1.75 9.02 -2.51
C THR A 161 0.84 9.66 -1.48
N SER A 162 -0.46 9.55 -1.72
CA SER A 162 -1.50 9.98 -0.78
C SER A 162 -2.73 9.08 -0.88
N HIS A 163 -3.45 8.95 0.23
CA HIS A 163 -4.76 8.32 0.28
C HIS A 163 -5.83 9.27 -0.25
N TYR A 164 -6.61 8.79 -1.22
CA TYR A 164 -7.78 9.51 -1.72
C TYR A 164 -9.02 8.64 -1.72
N VAL A 165 -9.94 8.89 -0.78
CA VAL A 165 -11.26 8.27 -0.74
C VAL A 165 -12.27 9.33 -0.33
N ARG A 166 -13.38 9.42 -1.06
CA ARG A 166 -14.57 10.15 -0.57
C ARG A 166 -15.58 9.16 -0.04
N ASN A 167 -15.87 9.25 1.25
CA ASN A 167 -16.89 8.42 1.89
C ASN A 167 -17.44 9.16 3.13
N PRO A 168 -18.50 8.65 3.78
CA PRO A 168 -19.06 9.31 4.97
C PRO A 168 -18.09 9.47 6.14
N LEU A 169 -17.00 8.70 6.18
CA LEU A 169 -15.99 8.74 7.25
C LEU A 169 -14.91 9.81 7.01
N LEU A 170 -14.37 9.88 5.80
CA LEU A 170 -13.27 10.78 5.41
C LEU A 170 -13.77 12.08 4.76
N GLY A 171 -15.07 12.18 4.52
CA GLY A 171 -15.75 13.36 3.99
C GLY A 171 -15.76 13.44 2.46
N PRO A 172 -16.35 14.52 1.92
CA PRO A 172 -16.56 14.72 0.49
C PRO A 172 -15.38 15.40 -0.22
N HIS A 173 -14.25 15.61 0.46
CA HIS A 173 -13.14 16.41 -0.05
C HIS A 173 -12.40 15.68 -1.18
N SER A 174 -12.11 16.39 -2.26
CA SER A 174 -11.30 15.85 -3.36
C SER A 174 -9.84 16.24 -3.16
N VAL A 175 -8.99 15.25 -2.88
CA VAL A 175 -7.53 15.42 -2.84
C VAL A 175 -7.00 15.87 -4.21
N VAL A 176 -7.62 15.40 -5.30
CA VAL A 176 -7.29 15.80 -6.67
C VAL A 176 -7.46 17.31 -6.86
N ASN A 177 -8.61 17.85 -6.47
CA ASN A 177 -8.89 19.29 -6.55
C ASN A 177 -7.96 20.11 -5.63
N ILE A 178 -7.66 19.62 -4.43
CA ILE A 178 -6.70 20.29 -3.51
C ILE A 178 -5.34 20.39 -4.21
N LEU A 179 -4.80 19.27 -4.69
CA LEU A 179 -3.51 19.24 -5.38
C LEU A 179 -3.49 20.11 -6.63
N ASP A 180 -4.53 20.10 -7.46
CA ASP A 180 -4.58 20.93 -8.68
C ASP A 180 -4.66 22.43 -8.34
N SER A 181 -5.50 22.82 -7.35
CA SER A 181 -5.62 24.21 -6.89
C SER A 181 -4.32 24.77 -6.27
N TYR A 182 -3.43 23.88 -5.82
CA TYR A 182 -2.12 24.21 -5.28
C TYR A 182 -1.02 24.16 -6.36
N GLY A 183 -1.34 23.74 -7.59
CA GLY A 183 -0.37 23.53 -8.67
C GLY A 183 0.53 22.30 -8.46
N LEU A 184 0.11 21.38 -7.59
CA LEU A 184 0.87 20.21 -7.16
C LEU A 184 0.50 18.92 -7.90
N LEU A 185 -0.68 18.85 -8.54
CA LEU A 185 -1.12 17.67 -9.30
C LEU A 185 -0.30 17.51 -10.59
N LYS A 186 0.59 16.51 -10.61
CA LYS A 186 1.53 16.21 -11.70
C LYS A 186 1.68 14.68 -11.87
N ASP A 187 2.55 14.29 -12.78
CA ASP A 187 2.83 12.88 -13.14
C ASP A 187 3.60 12.09 -12.08
N ASP A 188 4.08 12.77 -11.03
CA ASP A 188 4.72 12.17 -9.86
C ASP A 188 3.74 11.84 -8.72
N ILE A 189 2.43 12.07 -8.91
CA ILE A 189 1.40 11.75 -7.92
C ILE A 189 0.85 10.33 -8.15
N LEU A 190 0.83 9.52 -7.09
CA LEU A 190 0.15 8.23 -7.01
C LEU A 190 -0.88 8.24 -5.88
N LEU A 191 -2.17 8.21 -6.21
CA LEU A 191 -3.24 8.18 -5.22
C LEU A 191 -3.67 6.76 -4.92
N SER A 192 -3.61 6.35 -3.66
CA SER A 192 -4.21 5.10 -3.21
C SER A 192 -5.74 5.22 -3.25
N HIS A 193 -6.39 4.14 -3.69
CA HIS A 193 -7.84 3.97 -3.76
C HIS A 193 -8.54 4.75 -4.88
N ALA A 194 -8.67 6.07 -4.72
CA ALA A 194 -9.49 6.96 -5.52
C ALA A 194 -10.99 6.55 -5.63
N ASN A 195 -11.51 5.79 -4.66
CA ASN A 195 -12.95 5.49 -4.63
C ASN A 195 -13.76 6.78 -4.50
N GLN A 196 -14.90 6.79 -5.18
CA GLN A 196 -15.75 7.97 -5.32
C GLN A 196 -15.02 9.19 -5.95
N ALA A 197 -13.96 8.99 -6.74
CA ALA A 197 -13.53 9.99 -7.72
C ALA A 197 -14.67 10.26 -8.72
N PHE A 198 -15.03 11.52 -8.95
CA PHE A 198 -16.07 11.89 -9.90
C PHE A 198 -15.43 12.14 -11.26
N ASP A 199 -16.26 12.41 -12.26
CA ASP A 199 -15.81 12.56 -13.65
C ASP A 199 -14.80 13.72 -13.79
N GLU A 200 -14.96 14.79 -13.00
CA GLU A 200 -14.02 15.91 -12.97
C GLU A 200 -12.65 15.52 -12.38
N ASP A 201 -12.62 14.68 -11.34
CA ASP A 201 -11.36 14.19 -10.77
C ASP A 201 -10.65 13.27 -11.75
N ALA A 202 -11.39 12.37 -12.41
CA ALA A 202 -10.85 11.49 -13.42
C ALA A 202 -10.26 12.27 -14.60
N ALA A 203 -10.97 13.30 -15.07
CA ALA A 203 -10.49 14.18 -16.13
C ALA A 203 -9.19 14.91 -15.73
N GLN A 204 -9.11 15.42 -14.49
CA GLN A 204 -7.89 16.08 -14.00
C GLN A 204 -6.72 15.11 -13.88
N LEU A 205 -6.93 13.94 -13.28
CA LEU A 205 -5.90 12.91 -13.13
C LEU A 205 -5.31 12.51 -14.49
N VAL A 206 -6.16 12.22 -15.48
CA VAL A 206 -5.74 11.87 -16.84
C VAL A 206 -5.02 13.04 -17.51
N ALA A 207 -5.53 14.27 -17.39
CA ALA A 207 -4.91 15.45 -18.00
C ALA A 207 -3.52 15.76 -17.44
N LYS A 208 -3.27 15.44 -16.16
CA LYS A 208 -1.99 15.64 -15.48
C LYS A 208 -1.08 14.42 -15.49
N ASN A 209 -1.55 13.29 -16.04
CA ASN A 209 -0.87 11.99 -15.97
C ASN A 209 -0.56 11.54 -14.53
N ALA A 210 -1.41 11.93 -13.57
CA ALA A 210 -1.36 11.46 -12.20
C ALA A 210 -2.03 10.08 -12.11
N HIS A 211 -1.51 9.19 -11.28
CA HIS A 211 -1.89 7.78 -11.28
C HIS A 211 -2.71 7.40 -10.05
N VAL A 212 -3.40 6.27 -10.15
CA VAL A 212 -4.20 5.66 -9.09
C VAL A 212 -3.70 4.25 -8.81
N SER A 213 -3.53 3.88 -7.54
CA SER A 213 -3.31 2.50 -7.13
C SER A 213 -4.55 2.00 -6.39
N ALA A 214 -5.35 1.16 -7.06
CA ALA A 214 -6.51 0.53 -6.42
C ALA A 214 -6.06 -0.64 -5.53
N THR A 215 -6.72 -0.84 -4.40
CA THR A 215 -6.38 -1.82 -3.38
C THR A 215 -7.63 -2.65 -3.04
N PRO A 216 -8.03 -3.58 -3.93
CA PRO A 216 -9.35 -4.21 -3.94
C PRO A 216 -9.80 -4.81 -2.61
N ASP A 217 -8.92 -5.51 -1.91
CA ASP A 217 -9.25 -6.19 -0.65
C ASP A 217 -9.68 -5.19 0.43
N THR A 218 -8.83 -4.18 0.70
CA THR A 218 -9.16 -3.06 1.61
C THR A 218 -10.42 -2.34 1.16
N GLU A 219 -10.53 -1.98 -0.12
CA GLU A 219 -11.62 -1.12 -0.59
C GLU A 219 -13.00 -1.79 -0.45
N LEU A 220 -13.05 -3.08 -0.75
CA LEU A 220 -14.25 -3.90 -0.63
C LEU A 220 -14.62 -4.12 0.83
N GLN A 221 -13.65 -4.45 1.69
CA GLN A 221 -13.93 -4.71 3.12
C GLN A 221 -14.25 -3.41 3.88
N MET A 222 -13.44 -2.36 3.73
CA MET A 222 -13.49 -1.15 4.54
C MET A 222 -14.51 -0.12 4.04
N ALA A 223 -15.52 -0.56 3.29
CA ALA A 223 -16.61 0.26 2.77
C ALA A 223 -16.14 1.50 1.97
N HIS A 224 -15.06 1.38 1.20
CA HIS A 224 -14.66 2.44 0.25
C HIS A 224 -15.50 2.35 -1.03
N GLY A 225 -15.92 1.14 -1.40
CA GLY A 225 -16.80 0.87 -2.54
C GLY A 225 -16.11 0.02 -3.61
N THR A 226 -16.67 0.03 -4.82
CA THR A 226 -16.09 -0.72 -5.94
C THR A 226 -14.76 -0.11 -6.38
N PRO A 227 -13.71 -0.92 -6.58
CA PRO A 227 -12.44 -0.45 -7.09
C PRO A 227 -12.53 0.22 -8.46
N VAL A 228 -11.87 1.36 -8.59
CA VAL A 228 -11.97 2.25 -9.76
C VAL A 228 -11.08 1.84 -10.93
N CYS A 229 -10.16 0.89 -10.73
CA CYS A 229 -9.13 0.51 -11.71
C CYS A 229 -9.67 -0.07 -13.03
N PHE A 230 -10.96 -0.47 -13.08
CA PHE A 230 -11.64 -0.91 -14.32
C PHE A 230 -12.61 0.12 -14.90
N ARG A 231 -12.72 1.32 -14.30
CA ARG A 231 -13.52 2.38 -14.91
C ARG A 231 -12.88 2.85 -16.22
N PRO A 232 -13.65 3.03 -17.32
CA PRO A 232 -13.08 3.38 -18.62
C PRO A 232 -12.27 4.69 -18.65
N ASP A 233 -12.63 5.65 -17.81
CA ASP A 233 -11.99 6.96 -17.67
C ASP A 233 -10.70 6.94 -16.83
N LEU A 234 -10.56 5.99 -15.91
CA LEU A 234 -9.41 5.87 -15.00
C LEU A 234 -8.48 4.70 -15.33
N HIS A 235 -8.95 3.68 -16.05
CA HIS A 235 -8.22 2.42 -16.22
C HIS A 235 -6.77 2.65 -16.71
N LYS A 236 -6.57 3.52 -17.70
CA LYS A 236 -5.25 3.76 -18.33
C LYS A 236 -4.18 4.33 -17.40
N ILE A 237 -4.58 4.95 -16.29
CA ILE A 237 -3.69 5.55 -15.28
C ILE A 237 -3.74 4.77 -13.95
N SER A 238 -4.39 3.61 -13.93
CA SER A 238 -4.55 2.80 -12.73
C SER A 238 -3.49 1.70 -12.62
N SER A 239 -3.19 1.31 -11.39
CA SER A 239 -2.43 0.12 -11.01
C SER A 239 -3.12 -0.60 -9.85
N LEU A 240 -2.54 -1.72 -9.40
CA LEU A 240 -2.96 -2.43 -8.19
C LEU A 240 -1.95 -2.26 -7.05
N GLY A 241 -2.47 -2.22 -5.83
CA GLY A 241 -1.72 -2.31 -4.58
C GLY A 241 -2.40 -3.29 -3.61
N ILE A 242 -1.64 -3.72 -2.61
CA ILE A 242 -2.12 -4.62 -1.55
C ILE A 242 -2.66 -3.83 -0.36
N ASP A 243 -2.10 -2.64 -0.12
CA ASP A 243 -2.37 -1.78 1.03
C ASP A 243 -1.99 -2.44 2.38
N CYS A 244 -2.93 -2.58 3.31
CA CYS A 244 -2.62 -2.90 4.70
C CYS A 244 -2.39 -4.40 4.90
N HIS A 245 -1.12 -4.83 4.98
CA HIS A 245 -0.74 -6.22 5.27
C HIS A 245 -1.35 -6.77 6.55
N SER A 246 -1.73 -5.91 7.50
CA SER A 246 -2.39 -6.30 8.75
C SER A 246 -3.81 -6.85 8.55
N ASN A 247 -4.47 -6.44 7.45
CA ASN A 247 -5.79 -6.89 7.04
C ASN A 247 -5.73 -7.94 5.94
N ASN A 248 -4.84 -7.74 4.96
CA ASN A 248 -4.83 -8.46 3.69
C ASN A 248 -3.65 -9.45 3.59
N SER A 249 -3.73 -10.39 2.65
CA SER A 249 -2.57 -11.18 2.24
C SER A 249 -1.56 -10.31 1.48
N GLY A 250 -0.26 -10.60 1.63
CA GLY A 250 0.83 -9.84 0.99
C GLY A 250 1.05 -10.11 -0.50
N ASP A 251 0.04 -10.58 -1.26
CA ASP A 251 0.17 -11.03 -2.64
C ASP A 251 -0.68 -10.24 -3.64
N ILE A 252 -0.13 -9.98 -4.82
CA ILE A 252 -0.82 -9.25 -5.90
C ILE A 252 -1.82 -10.13 -6.67
N LEU A 253 -1.69 -11.46 -6.62
CA LEU A 253 -2.57 -12.40 -7.33
C LEU A 253 -4.01 -12.28 -6.83
N SER A 254 -4.17 -12.22 -5.51
CA SER A 254 -5.46 -12.02 -4.86
C SER A 254 -6.06 -10.66 -5.23
N GLN A 255 -5.25 -9.60 -5.27
CA GLN A 255 -5.72 -8.27 -5.69
C GLN A 255 -6.18 -8.25 -7.16
N MET A 256 -5.43 -8.89 -8.07
CA MET A 256 -5.83 -9.01 -9.48
C MET A 256 -7.19 -9.70 -9.62
N ARG A 257 -7.40 -10.83 -8.93
CA ARG A 257 -8.64 -11.60 -9.00
C ARG A 257 -9.81 -10.84 -8.38
N LEU A 258 -9.61 -10.21 -7.21
CA LEU A 258 -10.64 -9.43 -6.52
C LEU A 258 -11.08 -8.21 -7.35
N ALA A 259 -10.13 -7.45 -7.90
CA ALA A 259 -10.44 -6.32 -8.79
C ALA A 259 -11.27 -6.77 -10.00
N LEU A 260 -10.82 -7.82 -10.67
CA LEU A 260 -11.46 -8.34 -11.88
C LEU A 260 -12.88 -8.83 -11.61
N GLN A 261 -13.07 -9.64 -10.56
CA GLN A 261 -14.38 -10.21 -10.23
C GLN A 261 -15.34 -9.15 -9.66
N SER A 262 -14.84 -8.18 -8.89
CA SER A 262 -15.64 -7.04 -8.43
C SER A 262 -16.16 -6.20 -9.61
N ALA A 263 -15.30 -5.89 -10.59
CA ALA A 263 -15.70 -5.15 -11.79
C ALA A 263 -16.73 -5.93 -12.63
N ARG A 264 -16.49 -7.23 -12.84
CA ARG A 264 -17.43 -8.12 -13.56
C ARG A 264 -18.77 -8.23 -12.83
N GLY A 265 -18.75 -8.47 -11.52
CA GLY A 265 -19.94 -8.58 -10.69
C GLY A 265 -20.77 -7.30 -10.72
N THR A 266 -20.13 -6.15 -10.53
CA THR A 266 -20.79 -4.82 -10.59
C THR A 266 -21.43 -4.56 -11.96
N ALA A 267 -20.73 -4.88 -13.05
CA ALA A 267 -21.27 -4.71 -14.40
C ALA A 267 -22.42 -5.69 -14.68
N ASN A 268 -22.28 -6.96 -14.30
CA ASN A 268 -23.26 -8.01 -14.55
C ASN A 268 -24.53 -7.81 -13.71
N GLN A 269 -24.43 -7.31 -12.48
CA GLN A 269 -25.58 -7.09 -11.59
C GLN A 269 -26.64 -6.20 -12.26
N ARG A 270 -26.22 -5.15 -12.98
CA ARG A 270 -27.12 -4.25 -13.73
C ARG A 270 -27.99 -4.97 -14.76
N PHE A 271 -27.48 -6.07 -15.34
CA PHE A 271 -28.23 -6.91 -16.28
C PHE A 271 -29.10 -7.92 -15.52
N VAL A 272 -28.58 -8.53 -14.45
CA VAL A 272 -29.34 -9.47 -13.60
C VAL A 272 -30.59 -8.80 -13.02
N ASP A 273 -30.47 -7.57 -12.52
CA ASP A 273 -31.58 -6.78 -11.98
C ASP A 273 -32.71 -6.54 -13.01
N GLN A 274 -32.36 -6.59 -14.30
CA GLN A 274 -33.29 -6.44 -15.43
C GLN A 274 -33.72 -7.78 -16.03
N TRP A 275 -33.32 -8.91 -15.44
CA TRP A 275 -33.46 -10.25 -16.02
C TRP A 275 -32.90 -10.28 -17.46
N LYS A 276 -31.65 -9.87 -17.62
CA LYS A 276 -30.90 -9.92 -18.88
C LYS A 276 -29.55 -10.63 -18.70
N LEU A 277 -29.01 -11.15 -19.80
CA LEU A 277 -27.67 -11.73 -19.88
C LEU A 277 -26.80 -10.92 -20.85
N PRO A 278 -25.63 -10.42 -20.43
CA PRO A 278 -24.72 -9.72 -21.34
C PRO A 278 -24.06 -10.71 -22.32
N GLN A 279 -23.80 -10.26 -23.56
CA GLN A 279 -23.09 -11.08 -24.57
C GLN A 279 -21.56 -11.07 -24.39
N THR A 280 -21.03 -10.09 -23.67
CA THR A 280 -19.59 -9.86 -23.52
C THR A 280 -19.25 -9.57 -22.06
N VAL A 281 -18.03 -9.93 -21.66
CA VAL A 281 -17.50 -9.59 -20.33
C VAL A 281 -17.01 -8.14 -20.29
N ALA A 282 -17.22 -7.44 -19.17
CA ALA A 282 -16.85 -6.03 -19.02
C ALA A 282 -15.34 -5.80 -18.78
N ALA A 283 -14.65 -6.78 -18.17
CA ALA A 283 -13.25 -6.71 -17.79
C ALA A 283 -12.53 -8.02 -18.12
N THR A 284 -11.31 -7.93 -18.63
CA THR A 284 -10.50 -9.05 -19.15
C THR A 284 -9.37 -9.44 -18.21
N VAL A 285 -8.84 -10.66 -18.37
CA VAL A 285 -7.72 -11.15 -17.54
C VAL A 285 -6.43 -10.40 -17.87
N GLU A 286 -6.24 -10.00 -19.13
CA GLU A 286 -5.10 -9.22 -19.60
C GLU A 286 -5.09 -7.81 -19.01
N GLN A 287 -6.26 -7.18 -18.87
CA GLN A 287 -6.37 -5.91 -18.16
C GLN A 287 -5.95 -6.05 -16.68
N ALA A 288 -6.41 -7.12 -15.99
CA ALA A 288 -6.01 -7.39 -14.61
C ALA A 288 -4.50 -7.66 -14.47
N PHE A 289 -3.93 -8.46 -15.37
CA PHE A 289 -2.51 -8.75 -15.40
C PHE A 289 -1.66 -7.49 -15.63
N ASN A 290 -2.07 -6.64 -16.57
CA ASN A 290 -1.39 -5.37 -16.85
C ASN A 290 -1.44 -4.42 -15.65
N LEU A 291 -2.57 -4.35 -14.94
CA LEU A 291 -2.75 -3.52 -13.73
C LEU A 291 -1.72 -3.86 -12.64
N GLY A 292 -1.42 -5.14 -12.43
CA GLY A 292 -0.42 -5.59 -11.44
C GLY A 292 1.01 -5.74 -11.98
N THR A 293 1.28 -5.37 -13.23
CA THR A 293 2.62 -5.47 -13.85
C THR A 293 3.05 -4.14 -14.51
N ILE A 294 2.89 -4.01 -15.82
CA ILE A 294 3.39 -2.87 -16.60
C ILE A 294 2.69 -1.55 -16.23
N MET A 295 1.43 -1.58 -15.80
CA MET A 295 0.72 -0.37 -15.39
C MET A 295 1.17 0.10 -14.02
N GLY A 296 1.45 -0.82 -13.07
CA GLY A 296 2.14 -0.49 -11.83
C GLY A 296 3.51 0.15 -12.08
N ALA A 297 4.31 -0.41 -12.99
CA ALA A 297 5.59 0.18 -13.38
C ALA A 297 5.44 1.59 -13.97
N ARG A 298 4.44 1.83 -14.81
CA ARG A 298 4.15 3.17 -15.39
C ARG A 298 3.68 4.16 -14.33
N ALA A 299 2.85 3.71 -13.38
CA ALA A 299 2.31 4.53 -12.30
C ALA A 299 3.37 5.13 -11.39
N VAL A 300 4.54 4.49 -11.31
CA VAL A 300 5.70 4.96 -10.53
C VAL A 300 6.84 5.48 -11.40
N GLY A 301 6.59 5.74 -12.69
CA GLY A 301 7.60 6.29 -13.61
C GLY A 301 8.72 5.32 -13.99
N MET A 302 8.56 4.01 -13.75
CA MET A 302 9.56 2.96 -14.03
C MET A 302 9.17 2.07 -15.23
N GLY A 303 8.20 2.47 -16.05
CA GLY A 303 7.71 1.68 -17.19
C GLY A 303 8.78 1.34 -18.24
N SER A 304 9.88 2.09 -18.30
CA SER A 304 11.05 1.78 -19.14
C SER A 304 12.06 0.82 -18.49
N GLU A 305 11.98 0.60 -17.17
CA GLU A 305 12.95 -0.17 -16.38
C GLU A 305 12.42 -1.54 -15.97
N ILE A 306 11.12 -1.65 -15.61
CA ILE A 306 10.49 -2.86 -15.08
C ILE A 306 9.10 -3.09 -15.70
N GLY A 307 8.37 -4.09 -15.20
CA GLY A 307 6.97 -4.37 -15.55
C GLY A 307 6.75 -5.13 -16.86
N SER A 308 7.81 -5.46 -17.60
CA SER A 308 7.75 -6.36 -18.77
C SER A 308 9.10 -7.02 -19.01
N ILE A 309 9.12 -8.19 -19.64
CA ILE A 309 10.35 -8.88 -20.05
C ILE A 309 10.78 -8.30 -21.40
N ALA A 310 11.84 -7.49 -21.42
CA ALA A 310 12.42 -6.92 -22.63
C ALA A 310 13.92 -6.67 -22.43
N VAL A 311 14.70 -6.76 -23.51
CA VAL A 311 16.14 -6.43 -23.48
C VAL A 311 16.32 -4.97 -23.01
N GLY A 312 17.23 -4.76 -22.05
CA GLY A 312 17.51 -3.45 -21.46
C GLY A 312 16.72 -3.14 -20.19
N LYS A 313 15.70 -3.94 -19.84
CA LYS A 313 14.98 -3.83 -18.56
C LYS A 313 15.69 -4.59 -17.45
N LEU A 314 15.41 -4.22 -16.20
CA LEU A 314 15.92 -4.88 -15.00
C LEU A 314 15.29 -6.27 -14.87
N ALA A 315 16.08 -7.23 -14.37
CA ALA A 315 15.64 -8.61 -14.19
C ALA A 315 14.82 -8.77 -12.91
N ASP A 316 13.60 -8.23 -12.95
CA ASP A 316 12.55 -8.44 -11.96
C ASP A 316 11.55 -9.46 -12.54
N ILE A 317 11.72 -10.74 -12.18
CA ILE A 317 11.09 -11.88 -12.86
C ILE A 317 10.47 -12.81 -11.82
N VAL A 318 9.27 -13.30 -12.12
CA VAL A 318 8.57 -14.32 -11.34
C VAL A 318 8.35 -15.54 -12.23
N VAL A 319 8.70 -16.72 -11.73
CA VAL A 319 8.53 -18.00 -12.42
C VAL A 319 7.47 -18.80 -11.68
N PHE A 320 6.48 -19.31 -12.40
CA PHE A 320 5.39 -20.12 -11.87
C PHE A 320 5.57 -21.59 -12.25
N ASP A 321 5.21 -22.51 -11.34
CA ASP A 321 5.09 -23.93 -11.63
C ASP A 321 3.84 -24.21 -12.46
N ALA A 322 4.03 -24.30 -13.78
CA ALA A 322 2.96 -24.59 -14.73
C ALA A 322 2.41 -26.02 -14.59
N GLN A 323 3.07 -26.93 -13.85
CA GLN A 323 2.65 -28.34 -13.73
C GLN A 323 1.91 -28.65 -12.42
N SER A 324 1.70 -27.64 -11.58
CA SER A 324 0.94 -27.81 -10.34
C SER A 324 -0.51 -28.22 -10.62
N PRO A 325 -1.22 -28.86 -9.66
CA PRO A 325 -2.62 -29.25 -9.85
C PRO A 325 -3.56 -28.10 -10.22
N ALA A 326 -3.23 -26.85 -9.85
CA ALA A 326 -4.03 -25.68 -10.20
C ALA A 326 -3.72 -25.15 -11.61
N MET A 327 -2.53 -25.47 -12.16
CA MET A 327 -1.95 -24.77 -13.32
C MET A 327 -1.90 -25.61 -14.60
N ILE A 328 -1.74 -26.93 -14.53
CA ILE A 328 -1.36 -27.80 -15.67
C ILE A 328 -2.18 -27.61 -16.97
N CYS A 329 -3.50 -27.46 -16.90
CA CYS A 329 -4.31 -27.27 -18.11
C CYS A 329 -4.43 -25.80 -18.52
N VAL A 330 -4.52 -24.90 -17.54
CA VAL A 330 -4.75 -23.48 -17.83
C VAL A 330 -3.47 -22.82 -18.34
N ALA A 331 -2.29 -23.25 -17.88
CA ALA A 331 -1.01 -22.73 -18.36
C ALA A 331 -0.75 -23.06 -19.84
N GLU A 332 -1.27 -24.19 -20.33
CA GLU A 332 -1.18 -24.58 -21.75
C GLU A 332 -2.20 -23.83 -22.63
N GLU A 333 -3.37 -23.47 -22.10
CA GLU A 333 -4.41 -22.75 -22.83
C GLU A 333 -4.16 -21.23 -22.85
N ASP A 334 -3.98 -20.63 -21.67
CA ASP A 334 -3.79 -19.19 -21.48
C ASP A 334 -2.94 -18.94 -20.21
N PRO A 335 -1.63 -18.68 -20.36
CA PRO A 335 -0.73 -18.37 -19.24
C PRO A 335 -1.15 -17.14 -18.43
N VAL A 336 -1.83 -16.17 -19.04
CA VAL A 336 -2.29 -14.96 -18.33
C VAL A 336 -3.49 -15.30 -17.46
N ALA A 337 -4.46 -16.07 -17.99
CA ALA A 337 -5.54 -16.61 -17.18
C ALA A 337 -5.01 -17.53 -16.07
N ALA A 338 -3.97 -18.33 -16.33
CA ALA A 338 -3.34 -19.18 -15.32
C ALA A 338 -2.87 -18.35 -14.12
N ILE A 339 -2.16 -17.26 -14.35
CA ILE A 339 -1.68 -16.36 -13.28
C ILE A 339 -2.84 -15.64 -12.58
N VAL A 340 -3.75 -15.03 -13.33
CA VAL A 340 -4.78 -14.15 -12.75
C VAL A 340 -5.90 -14.94 -12.05
N MET A 341 -6.29 -16.08 -12.59
CA MET A 341 -7.48 -16.80 -12.14
C MET A 341 -7.16 -18.04 -11.31
N HIS A 342 -6.04 -18.72 -11.55
CA HIS A 342 -5.76 -20.04 -10.97
C HIS A 342 -4.58 -20.08 -10.01
N ALA A 343 -3.54 -19.27 -10.24
CA ALA A 343 -2.34 -19.28 -9.41
C ALA A 343 -2.62 -18.87 -7.96
N SER A 344 -1.78 -19.40 -7.07
CA SER A 344 -1.64 -19.01 -5.69
C SER A 344 -0.15 -18.77 -5.37
N VAL A 345 0.14 -18.25 -4.17
CA VAL A 345 1.54 -18.07 -3.70
C VAL A 345 2.36 -19.36 -3.75
N ARG A 346 1.70 -20.53 -3.61
CA ARG A 346 2.34 -21.85 -3.70
C ARG A 346 2.91 -22.12 -5.10
N ASP A 347 2.26 -21.62 -6.14
CA ASP A 347 2.63 -21.87 -7.53
C ASP A 347 3.80 -20.97 -7.98
N ILE A 348 4.22 -20.03 -7.13
CA ILE A 348 5.40 -19.19 -7.37
C ILE A 348 6.64 -19.99 -6.98
N GLU A 349 7.40 -20.41 -7.98
CA GLU A 349 8.58 -21.27 -7.82
C GLU A 349 9.84 -20.43 -7.53
N THR A 350 10.09 -19.42 -8.37
CA THR A 350 11.26 -18.53 -8.28
C THR A 350 10.86 -17.07 -8.38
N VAL A 351 11.51 -16.23 -7.57
CA VAL A 351 11.38 -14.76 -7.60
C VAL A 351 12.77 -14.17 -7.73
N ILE A 352 12.96 -13.31 -8.71
CA ILE A 352 14.21 -12.64 -9.04
C ILE A 352 13.95 -11.13 -8.95
N VAL A 353 14.79 -10.43 -8.20
CA VAL A 353 14.78 -8.97 -8.10
C VAL A 353 16.16 -8.46 -8.47
N ASP A 354 16.24 -7.61 -9.48
CA ASP A 354 17.50 -7.04 -9.95
C ASP A 354 18.55 -8.11 -10.31
N GLY A 355 18.09 -9.22 -10.90
CA GLY A 355 18.94 -10.36 -11.26
C GLY A 355 19.39 -11.24 -10.09
N ARG A 356 18.95 -10.95 -8.85
CA ARG A 356 19.23 -11.77 -7.66
C ARG A 356 18.03 -12.62 -7.30
N ILE A 357 18.27 -13.91 -7.06
CA ILE A 357 17.25 -14.86 -6.59
C ILE A 357 16.86 -14.50 -5.15
N ARG A 358 15.57 -14.26 -4.94
CA ARG A 358 14.94 -13.98 -3.63
C ARG A 358 14.03 -15.10 -3.15
N LYS A 359 13.59 -15.98 -4.06
CA LYS A 359 12.90 -17.25 -3.79
C LYS A 359 13.30 -18.26 -4.86
N SER A 360 13.51 -19.52 -4.50
CA SER A 360 13.76 -20.62 -5.45
C SER A 360 13.29 -21.95 -4.88
N GLY A 361 12.71 -22.81 -5.71
CA GLY A 361 12.10 -24.06 -5.28
C GLY A 361 11.00 -23.85 -4.24
N GLY A 362 10.29 -22.73 -4.30
CA GLY A 362 9.27 -22.37 -3.32
C GLY A 362 9.81 -21.92 -1.95
N LYS A 363 11.13 -21.72 -1.79
CA LYS A 363 11.76 -21.29 -0.53
C LYS A 363 12.36 -19.89 -0.67
N LEU A 364 12.03 -19.02 0.28
CA LEU A 364 12.65 -17.70 0.40
C LEU A 364 14.16 -17.81 0.65
N ALA A 365 14.91 -16.89 0.06
CA ALA A 365 16.31 -16.66 0.41
C ALA A 365 16.40 -15.83 1.71
N PRO A 366 17.48 -15.96 2.50
CA PRO A 366 17.72 -15.10 3.65
C PRO A 366 17.82 -13.62 3.24
N ALA A 367 17.34 -12.76 4.14
CA ALA A 367 17.53 -11.32 4.03
C ALA A 367 18.97 -10.92 4.36
N GLU A 368 19.47 -9.87 3.71
CA GLU A 368 20.83 -9.33 3.88
C GLU A 368 20.84 -8.27 4.99
N ALA A 369 20.57 -8.65 6.24
CA ALA A 369 20.53 -7.72 7.37
C ALA A 369 21.95 -7.23 7.78
N PRO A 370 22.07 -6.08 8.49
CA PRO A 370 23.36 -5.49 8.85
C PRO A 370 24.29 -6.41 9.65
N GLU A 371 23.73 -7.25 10.52
CA GLU A 371 24.47 -8.20 11.37
C GLU A 371 24.79 -9.53 10.65
N GLY A 372 24.34 -9.68 9.41
CA GLY A 372 24.50 -10.88 8.60
C GLY A 372 23.17 -11.41 8.04
N PRO A 373 23.22 -12.50 7.25
CA PRO A 373 22.02 -13.10 6.69
C PRO A 373 21.02 -13.57 7.75
N VAL A 374 19.73 -13.30 7.54
CA VAL A 374 18.66 -13.72 8.45
C VAL A 374 17.59 -14.49 7.70
N GLU A 375 17.29 -15.69 8.17
CA GLU A 375 16.26 -16.57 7.61
C GLU A 375 14.88 -16.28 8.19
N TRP A 376 13.82 -16.62 7.46
CA TRP A 376 12.43 -16.40 7.89
C TRP A 376 12.12 -16.88 9.32
N PRO A 377 12.56 -18.06 9.80
CA PRO A 377 12.28 -18.50 11.18
C PRO A 377 12.81 -17.53 12.25
N GLN A 378 13.93 -16.85 11.99
CA GLN A 378 14.48 -15.86 12.92
C GLN A 378 13.64 -14.57 12.92
N VAL A 379 13.22 -14.10 11.73
CA VAL A 379 12.30 -12.96 11.58
C VAL A 379 10.97 -13.26 12.28
N ALA A 380 10.41 -14.45 12.05
CA ALA A 380 9.16 -14.89 12.67
C ALA A 380 9.24 -14.89 14.21
N ALA A 381 10.36 -15.33 14.79
CA ALA A 381 10.55 -15.29 16.24
C ALA A 381 10.53 -13.86 16.79
N LYS A 382 11.20 -12.91 16.11
CA LYS A 382 11.21 -11.49 16.47
C LYS A 382 9.82 -10.84 16.36
N LEU A 383 9.10 -11.14 15.27
CA LEU A 383 7.72 -10.69 15.08
C LEU A 383 6.79 -11.17 16.20
N LEU A 384 6.87 -12.45 16.57
CA LEU A 384 6.03 -13.02 17.64
C LEU A 384 6.38 -12.44 19.02
N GLN A 385 7.66 -12.18 19.29
CA GLN A 385 8.09 -11.52 20.52
C GLN A 385 7.51 -10.10 20.62
N SER A 386 7.66 -9.31 19.55
CA SER A 386 7.12 -7.95 19.45
C SER A 386 5.60 -7.93 19.61
N ARG A 387 4.91 -8.83 18.88
CA ARG A 387 3.45 -8.99 18.95
C ARG A 387 2.97 -9.28 20.37
N LYS A 388 3.63 -10.19 21.09
CA LYS A 388 3.24 -10.55 22.47
C LYS A 388 3.29 -9.32 23.39
N ARG A 389 4.37 -8.55 23.33
CA ARG A 389 4.53 -7.33 24.13
C ARG A 389 3.44 -6.29 23.82
N MET A 390 3.15 -6.09 22.53
CA MET A 390 2.11 -5.15 22.09
C MET A 390 0.71 -5.60 22.53
N GLN A 391 0.44 -6.91 22.49
CA GLN A 391 -0.85 -7.50 22.89
C GLN A 391 -1.19 -7.19 24.36
N GLU A 392 -0.21 -7.23 25.26
CA GLU A 392 -0.41 -6.93 26.69
C GLU A 392 -0.96 -5.50 26.91
N THR A 393 -0.51 -4.52 26.12
CA THR A 393 -1.04 -3.15 26.18
C THR A 393 -2.42 -3.06 25.55
N MET A 394 -2.64 -3.73 24.42
CA MET A 394 -3.92 -3.67 23.70
C MET A 394 -5.08 -4.29 24.47
N GLU A 395 -4.82 -5.34 25.26
CA GLU A 395 -5.83 -6.01 26.08
C GLU A 395 -6.38 -5.13 27.20
N THR A 396 -5.60 -4.14 27.64
CA THR A 396 -5.96 -3.23 28.73
C THR A 396 -6.32 -1.82 28.24
N ALA A 397 -6.23 -1.57 26.94
CA ALA A 397 -6.51 -0.27 26.35
C ALA A 397 -8.01 0.08 26.33
N ASP A 398 -8.32 1.36 26.55
CA ASP A 398 -9.67 1.91 26.47
C ASP A 398 -10.09 2.13 25.01
N MET A 399 -10.51 1.04 24.35
CA MET A 399 -10.94 1.07 22.95
C MET A 399 -12.25 1.84 22.71
N VAL A 400 -13.09 1.97 23.73
CA VAL A 400 -14.32 2.77 23.66
C VAL A 400 -13.96 4.26 23.63
N GLY A 401 -13.07 4.69 24.53
CA GLY A 401 -12.51 6.04 24.52
C GLY A 401 -11.74 6.33 23.24
N ALA A 402 -10.99 5.37 22.72
CA ALA A 402 -10.27 5.50 21.44
C ALA A 402 -11.22 5.77 20.27
N LYS A 403 -12.27 4.95 20.12
CA LYS A 403 -13.29 5.14 19.08
C LYS A 403 -13.94 6.52 19.17
N LYS A 404 -14.37 6.93 20.36
CA LYS A 404 -15.00 8.24 20.58
C LYS A 404 -14.06 9.38 20.20
N THR A 405 -12.80 9.30 20.62
CA THR A 405 -11.80 10.32 20.31
C THR A 405 -11.54 10.44 18.81
N ILE A 406 -11.54 9.33 18.07
CA ILE A 406 -11.39 9.35 16.60
C ILE A 406 -12.60 9.98 15.92
N ILE A 407 -13.82 9.64 16.34
CA ILE A 407 -15.05 10.27 15.83
C ILE A 407 -14.98 11.79 15.98
N GLU A 408 -14.59 12.26 17.16
CA GLU A 408 -14.45 13.69 17.45
C GLU A 408 -13.33 14.35 16.62
N ARG A 409 -12.13 13.72 16.55
CA ARG A 409 -10.96 14.28 15.85
C ARG A 409 -11.17 14.40 14.34
N PHE A 410 -11.86 13.44 13.72
CA PHE A 410 -12.14 13.47 12.29
C PHE A 410 -13.47 14.17 11.95
N HIS A 411 -14.16 14.74 12.95
CA HIS A 411 -15.46 15.40 12.77
C HIS A 411 -16.49 14.50 12.07
N ILE A 412 -16.51 13.21 12.41
CA ILE A 412 -17.38 12.22 11.80
C ILE A 412 -18.81 12.44 12.29
N ASP A 413 -19.76 12.60 11.36
CA ASP A 413 -21.18 12.67 11.68
C ASP A 413 -21.70 11.30 12.11
N GLU A 414 -21.89 11.07 13.40
CA GLU A 414 -22.33 9.77 13.93
C GLU A 414 -23.64 9.24 13.30
N ARG A 415 -24.48 10.10 12.73
CA ARG A 415 -25.72 9.69 12.05
C ARG A 415 -25.48 8.87 10.79
N VAL A 416 -24.27 8.93 10.22
CA VAL A 416 -23.88 8.13 9.05
C VAL A 416 -23.38 6.73 9.45
N ILE A 417 -23.15 6.50 10.75
CA ILE A 417 -22.76 5.20 11.29
C ILE A 417 -24.05 4.45 11.63
N VAL A 418 -24.35 3.41 10.85
CA VAL A 418 -25.57 2.61 10.98
C VAL A 418 -25.22 1.15 11.32
N GLU A 419 -26.12 0.46 12.01
CA GLU A 419 -26.01 -0.98 12.21
C GLU A 419 -26.22 -1.71 10.88
N HIS A 420 -25.50 -2.82 10.68
CA HIS A 420 -25.72 -3.69 9.52
C HIS A 420 -27.09 -4.37 9.67
N LEU A 421 -27.92 -4.31 8.62
CA LEU A 421 -29.23 -4.96 8.58
C LEU A 421 -29.14 -6.49 8.52
#